data_AF-A0A428PD18-F1
#
_entry.id   AF-A0A428PD18-F1
#
_cell.length_a   1.000
_cell.length_b   1.000
_cell.length_c   1.000
_cell.angle_alpha   90.00
_cell.angle_beta   90.00
_cell.angle_gamma   90.00
#
_symmetry.space_group_name_H-M   'P 1'
#
loop_
_entity.id
_entity.type
_entity.pdbx_description
1 polymer ?
#
loop_
_entity_poly.entity_id
_entity_poly.type
_entity_poly.pdbx_seq_one_letter_code
_entity_poly.pdbx_strand_id
1 'polypeptide(L)'
;MATFGKLIRFKDAAGTAFYGEAEGLPSINKQGLVGSSVPVYAGESPWDLNFRLTAETKSIAEVLPPLSHVPVFYCVGMNYKTHAREAGVELTAIIGQDCKNVSEDEDPFDYILGYTVGNDISSRWWQVPERSNGQPAAAKSFDKFAPLGPVITSKRLIPDPTRLRVSTRVNGERRQYSGTEDWIFDLGLLIRHLSRGTTLRKGSVIMTGTPSGVGYFMKPQTWLKHGDILETEIDGIVTPIERLFMVILYATNSTKSVLLSSGAPLQEASISTCLVRRLDYGLRRQFRPISDRGTYKEQ
;
A
#
# COMPACT_ATOMS: atom_id res chain seq x y z
N MET A 1 12.21 -18.60 -6.33
CA MET A 1 11.98 -17.48 -5.38
C MET A 1 12.46 -17.90 -4.00
N ALA A 2 12.81 -16.94 -3.15
CA ALA A 2 13.09 -17.20 -1.74
C ALA A 2 11.94 -17.97 -1.08
N THR A 3 12.28 -18.91 -0.19
CA THR A 3 11.29 -19.65 0.62
C THR A 3 11.31 -19.09 2.02
N PHE A 4 10.16 -18.59 2.48
CA PHE A 4 9.94 -18.05 3.83
C PHE A 4 8.50 -18.30 4.26
N GLY A 5 8.20 -18.06 5.54
CA GLY A 5 6.86 -18.03 6.11
C GLY A 5 6.31 -16.62 6.19
N LYS A 6 6.83 -15.83 7.13
CA LYS A 6 6.53 -14.41 7.34
C LYS A 6 7.84 -13.63 7.37
N LEU A 7 8.19 -13.02 6.24
CA LEU A 7 9.43 -12.30 6.09
C LEU A 7 9.33 -10.90 6.72
N ILE A 8 10.11 -10.65 7.76
CA ILE A 8 10.24 -9.34 8.39
C ILE A 8 11.53 -8.65 7.93
N ARG A 9 11.48 -7.33 7.73
CA ARG A 9 12.68 -6.50 7.62
C ARG A 9 12.81 -5.61 8.85
N PHE A 10 13.96 -5.59 9.49
CA PHE A 10 14.14 -4.86 10.75
C PHE A 10 15.57 -4.36 10.92
N LYS A 11 15.80 -3.47 11.90
CA LYS A 11 17.14 -3.17 12.42
C LYS A 11 17.35 -3.82 13.78
N ASP A 12 18.58 -4.24 14.04
CA ASP A 12 19.04 -4.60 15.39
C ASP A 12 19.39 -3.35 16.22
N ALA A 13 19.86 -3.55 17.45
CA ALA A 13 20.25 -2.46 18.35
C ALA A 13 21.45 -1.64 17.83
N ALA A 14 22.26 -2.20 16.93
CA ALA A 14 23.36 -1.50 16.27
C ALA A 14 22.89 -0.69 15.04
N GLY A 15 21.60 -0.76 14.68
CA GLY A 15 21.04 -0.10 13.51
C GLY A 15 21.31 -0.83 12.19
N THR A 16 21.80 -2.07 12.24
CA THR A 16 22.06 -2.88 11.05
C THR A 16 20.77 -3.53 10.58
N ALA A 17 20.47 -3.43 9.28
CA ALA A 17 19.24 -3.97 8.72
C ALA A 17 19.38 -5.45 8.36
N PHE A 18 18.37 -6.25 8.72
CA PHE A 18 18.29 -7.68 8.43
C PHE A 18 16.91 -8.04 7.85
N TYR A 19 16.88 -9.17 7.16
CA TYR A 19 15.65 -9.93 6.92
C TYR A 19 15.59 -11.10 7.89
N GLY A 20 14.42 -11.36 8.48
CA GLY A 20 14.22 -12.47 9.42
C GLY A 20 12.94 -13.25 9.17
N GLU A 21 12.85 -14.42 9.80
CA GLU A 21 11.67 -15.28 9.78
C GLU A 21 10.81 -15.04 11.03
N ALA A 22 9.60 -14.52 10.82
CA ALA A 22 8.64 -14.23 11.88
C ALA A 22 7.52 -15.28 11.99
N GLU A 23 7.50 -16.31 11.12
CA GLU A 23 6.55 -17.43 11.24
C GLU A 23 6.71 -18.10 12.62
N GLY A 24 5.60 -18.26 13.35
CA GLY A 24 5.57 -18.84 14.69
C GLY A 24 5.66 -17.84 15.85
N LEU A 25 5.90 -16.55 15.60
CA LEU A 25 5.78 -15.55 16.66
C LEU A 25 4.30 -15.38 17.09
N PRO A 26 4.04 -15.16 18.40
CA PRO A 26 2.68 -15.09 18.94
C PRO A 26 1.91 -13.85 18.48
N SER A 27 2.63 -12.80 18.07
CA SER A 27 2.04 -11.58 17.54
C SER A 27 2.89 -11.03 16.40
N ILE A 28 2.24 -10.77 15.26
CA ILE A 28 2.86 -10.21 14.06
C ILE A 28 2.39 -8.76 13.91
N ASN A 29 2.65 -7.95 14.93
CA ASN A 29 2.41 -6.51 14.89
C ASN A 29 3.69 -5.73 15.23
N LYS A 30 3.80 -4.47 14.80
CA LYS A 30 5.05 -3.70 14.97
C LYS A 30 5.54 -3.65 16.42
N GLN A 31 4.67 -3.52 17.41
CA GLN A 31 5.07 -3.47 18.83
C GLN A 31 5.49 -4.83 19.38
N GLY A 32 4.77 -5.90 19.03
CA GLY A 32 5.05 -7.26 19.48
C GLY A 32 6.30 -7.86 18.84
N LEU A 33 6.64 -7.38 17.64
CA LEU A 33 7.87 -7.76 16.95
C LEU A 33 9.10 -7.12 17.61
N VAL A 34 9.02 -5.88 18.10
CA VAL A 34 10.15 -5.23 18.80
C VAL A 34 10.46 -5.98 20.10
N GLY A 35 11.74 -6.28 20.32
CA GLY A 35 12.24 -7.07 21.44
C GLY A 35 12.21 -8.59 21.19
N SER A 36 11.47 -9.06 20.19
CA SER A 36 11.53 -10.46 19.77
C SER A 36 12.85 -10.77 19.08
N SER A 37 13.27 -12.03 19.12
CA SER A 37 14.44 -12.52 18.36
C SER A 37 13.99 -13.52 17.30
N VAL A 38 14.52 -13.35 16.08
CA VAL A 38 14.14 -14.16 14.92
C VAL A 38 15.39 -14.70 14.21
N PRO A 39 15.33 -15.90 13.62
CA PRO A 39 16.36 -16.36 12.70
C PRO A 39 16.47 -15.40 11.49
N VAL A 40 17.68 -15.14 11.02
CA VAL A 40 17.93 -14.19 9.92
C VAL A 40 18.28 -14.87 8.60
N TYR A 41 17.89 -14.23 7.50
CA TYR A 41 18.25 -14.62 6.15
C TYR A 41 19.60 -13.99 5.77
N ALA A 42 20.41 -14.73 5.00
CA ALA A 42 21.57 -14.16 4.33
C ALA A 42 21.12 -13.27 3.16
N GLY A 43 21.84 -12.19 2.89
CA GLY A 43 21.54 -11.25 1.81
C GLY A 43 20.75 -10.01 2.26
N GLU A 44 20.64 -9.03 1.37
CA GLU A 44 19.99 -7.73 1.59
C GLU A 44 18.67 -7.61 0.85
N SER A 45 18.28 -8.65 0.12
CA SER A 45 17.10 -8.66 -0.73
C SER A 45 16.54 -10.08 -0.87
N PRO A 46 15.20 -10.27 -0.84
CA PRO A 46 14.55 -11.57 -1.08
C PRO A 46 14.85 -12.18 -2.45
N TRP A 47 15.47 -11.41 -3.35
CA TRP A 47 15.85 -11.82 -4.69
C TRP A 47 17.35 -12.14 -4.84
N ASP A 48 18.14 -12.03 -3.76
CA ASP A 48 19.55 -12.39 -3.80
C ASP A 48 19.73 -13.90 -4.02
N LEU A 49 20.75 -14.29 -4.79
CA LEU A 49 21.01 -15.70 -5.13
C LEU A 49 21.28 -16.58 -3.90
N ASN A 50 21.83 -15.99 -2.84
CA ASN A 50 22.15 -16.65 -1.59
C ASN A 50 21.08 -16.40 -0.50
N PHE A 51 19.90 -15.87 -0.85
CA PHE A 51 18.85 -15.58 0.12
C PHE A 51 18.28 -16.85 0.73
N ARG A 52 18.79 -17.20 1.91
CA ARG A 52 18.43 -18.43 2.64
C ARG A 52 18.48 -18.17 4.14
N LEU A 53 17.61 -18.87 4.87
CA LEU A 53 17.60 -18.81 6.32
C LEU A 53 18.93 -19.33 6.86
N THR A 54 19.49 -18.63 7.84
CA THR A 54 20.74 -19.00 8.51
C THR A 54 20.44 -19.55 9.90
N ALA A 55 21.47 -20.12 10.55
CA ALA A 55 21.38 -20.50 11.96
C ALA A 55 21.49 -19.30 12.92
N GLU A 56 21.80 -18.12 12.40
CA GLU A 56 21.94 -16.91 13.20
C GLU A 56 20.56 -16.35 13.57
N THR A 57 20.45 -15.85 14.81
CA THR A 57 19.27 -15.13 15.29
C THR A 57 19.64 -13.71 15.70
N LYS A 58 18.79 -12.74 15.39
CA LYS A 58 18.96 -11.34 15.78
C LYS A 58 17.70 -10.81 16.49
N SER A 59 17.92 -9.91 17.43
CA SER A 59 16.83 -9.21 18.13
C SER A 59 16.35 -8.00 17.33
N ILE A 60 15.04 -7.82 17.29
CA ILE A 60 14.38 -6.74 16.56
C ILE A 60 14.35 -5.48 17.42
N ALA A 61 15.04 -4.42 17.00
CA ALA A 61 14.99 -3.11 17.65
C ALA A 61 14.01 -2.16 16.95
N GLU A 62 13.93 -2.23 15.61
CA GLU A 62 13.04 -1.38 14.79
C GLU A 62 12.48 -2.18 13.62
N VAL A 63 11.15 -2.23 13.47
CA VAL A 63 10.52 -2.84 12.28
C VAL A 63 10.54 -1.85 11.12
N LEU A 64 11.08 -2.28 9.98
CA LEU A 64 11.16 -1.51 8.75
C LEU A 64 10.03 -1.88 7.78
N PRO A 65 9.76 -1.09 6.73
CA PRO A 65 8.99 -1.58 5.60
C PRO A 65 9.58 -2.89 5.06
N PRO A 66 8.73 -3.87 4.69
CA PRO A 66 9.19 -5.20 4.31
C PRO A 66 10.05 -5.23 3.05
N LEU A 67 10.02 -4.17 2.24
CA LEU A 67 10.88 -3.99 1.08
C LEU A 67 11.77 -2.75 1.29
N SER A 68 13.05 -2.86 0.97
CA SER A 68 13.99 -1.73 0.97
C SER A 68 13.72 -0.73 -0.17
N HIS A 69 13.16 -1.22 -1.28
CA HIS A 69 12.80 -0.43 -2.45
C HIS A 69 11.60 -1.05 -3.15
N VAL A 70 10.67 -0.19 -3.62
CA VAL A 70 9.52 -0.59 -4.44
C VAL A 70 9.64 0.13 -5.79
N PRO A 71 9.76 -0.60 -6.92
CA PRO A 71 9.91 0.02 -8.24
C PRO A 71 8.67 0.82 -8.67
N VAL A 72 7.48 0.26 -8.43
CA VAL A 72 6.18 0.85 -8.80
C VAL A 72 5.12 0.36 -7.82
N PHE A 73 4.25 1.27 -7.38
CA PHE A 73 2.99 0.95 -6.72
C PHE A 73 1.86 1.00 -7.74
N TYR A 74 1.08 -0.06 -7.85
CA TYR A 74 -0.16 -0.12 -8.61
C TYR A 74 -1.31 -0.08 -7.62
N CYS A 75 -1.99 1.07 -7.50
CA CYS A 75 -3.12 1.23 -6.59
C CYS A 75 -4.43 1.18 -7.38
N VAL A 76 -5.33 0.25 -7.04
CA VAL A 76 -6.58 0.05 -7.78
C VAL A 76 -7.74 0.76 -7.08
N GLY A 77 -8.21 1.86 -7.68
CA GLY A 77 -9.37 2.57 -7.16
C GLY A 77 -10.67 1.79 -7.34
N MET A 78 -11.60 1.94 -6.38
CA MET A 78 -13.00 1.46 -6.51
C MET A 78 -13.15 -0.04 -6.75
N ASN A 79 -12.24 -0.88 -6.23
CA ASN A 79 -12.21 -2.32 -6.54
C ASN A 79 -13.02 -3.23 -5.59
N TYR A 80 -13.88 -2.69 -4.74
CA TYR A 80 -14.78 -3.48 -3.86
C TYR A 80 -16.23 -3.11 -4.20
N LYS A 81 -17.18 -4.05 -4.22
CA LYS A 81 -18.57 -3.77 -4.65
C LYS A 81 -19.26 -2.82 -3.68
N THR A 82 -19.04 -3.00 -2.37
CA THR A 82 -19.50 -2.06 -1.33
C THR A 82 -18.84 -0.68 -1.41
N HIS A 83 -17.75 -0.61 -2.17
CA HIS A 83 -16.77 0.44 -2.17
C HIS A 83 -16.63 1.24 -3.46
N ALA A 84 -17.16 0.76 -4.59
CA ALA A 84 -17.43 1.59 -5.76
C ALA A 84 -18.30 2.82 -5.42
N ARG A 85 -18.68 2.95 -4.15
CA ARG A 85 -19.23 4.12 -3.50
C ARG A 85 -18.17 4.95 -2.75
N GLU A 86 -17.16 4.43 -1.99
CA GLU A 86 -16.45 5.19 -0.91
C GLU A 86 -15.05 4.66 -0.34
N ALA A 87 -13.84 5.23 -0.69
CA ALA A 87 -12.34 4.90 -0.57
C ALA A 87 -11.47 4.66 0.76
N GLY A 88 -11.00 3.44 1.21
CA GLY A 88 -9.71 3.05 1.97
C GLY A 88 -9.45 1.54 2.38
N VAL A 89 -8.20 1.16 2.84
CA VAL A 89 -7.46 -0.16 3.09
C VAL A 89 -7.33 -1.32 2.07
N GLU A 90 -6.10 -1.77 1.72
CA GLU A 90 -5.90 -2.73 0.60
C GLU A 90 -5.13 -4.01 0.97
N LEU A 91 -5.61 -5.18 0.52
CA LEU A 91 -4.71 -6.35 0.39
C LEU A 91 -3.60 -5.95 -0.57
N THR A 92 -2.36 -6.21 -0.17
CA THR A 92 -1.21 -5.78 -0.94
C THR A 92 -0.38 -6.96 -1.38
N ALA A 93 -0.32 -7.20 -2.69
CA ALA A 93 0.49 -8.25 -3.30
C ALA A 93 1.85 -7.70 -3.74
N ILE A 94 2.92 -8.49 -3.53
CA ILE A 94 4.27 -8.14 -3.96
C ILE A 94 4.66 -9.05 -5.12
N ILE A 95 5.04 -8.46 -6.25
CA ILE A 95 5.50 -9.20 -7.43
C ILE A 95 6.87 -9.82 -7.14
N GLY A 96 6.99 -11.14 -7.26
CA GLY A 96 8.20 -11.91 -7.03
C GLY A 96 9.07 -12.12 -8.26
N GLN A 97 8.50 -12.03 -9.46
CA GLN A 97 9.21 -12.18 -10.73
C GLN A 97 8.65 -11.22 -11.77
N ASP A 98 9.52 -10.70 -12.64
CA ASP A 98 9.11 -9.87 -13.76
C ASP A 98 8.12 -10.63 -14.66
N CYS A 99 7.00 -10.01 -15.00
CA CYS A 99 6.05 -10.59 -15.95
C CYS A 99 5.45 -9.53 -16.87
N LYS A 100 5.04 -9.96 -18.07
CA LYS A 100 4.44 -9.11 -19.10
C LYS A 100 3.52 -9.97 -19.96
N ASN A 101 2.34 -9.46 -20.26
CA ASN A 101 1.33 -10.15 -21.06
C ASN A 101 1.02 -11.55 -20.52
N VAL A 102 0.81 -11.67 -19.21
CA VAL A 102 0.43 -12.96 -18.58
C VAL A 102 -0.81 -13.51 -19.27
N SER A 103 -0.70 -14.70 -19.82
CA SER A 103 -1.76 -15.36 -20.58
C SER A 103 -2.81 -16.03 -19.69
N GLU A 104 -3.87 -16.56 -20.30
CA GLU A 104 -4.91 -17.32 -19.58
C GLU A 104 -4.40 -18.68 -19.09
N ASP A 105 -3.42 -19.27 -19.77
CA ASP A 105 -2.83 -20.58 -19.43
C ASP A 105 -1.80 -20.49 -18.31
N GLU A 106 -1.32 -19.29 -17.99
CA GLU A 106 -0.40 -19.03 -16.89
C GLU A 106 -1.16 -18.75 -15.60
N ASP A 107 -0.68 -19.29 -14.48
CA ASP A 107 -1.18 -18.93 -13.16
C ASP A 107 -0.60 -17.55 -12.74
N PRO A 108 -1.41 -16.49 -12.61
CA PRO A 108 -0.93 -15.18 -12.21
C PRO A 108 -0.32 -15.16 -10.80
N PHE A 109 -0.68 -16.11 -9.93
CA PHE A 109 -0.16 -16.23 -8.56
C PHE A 109 1.27 -16.79 -8.52
N ASP A 110 1.77 -17.35 -9.64
CA ASP A 110 3.17 -17.75 -9.75
C ASP A 110 4.13 -16.56 -9.76
N TYR A 111 3.65 -15.39 -10.18
CA TYR A 111 4.41 -14.15 -10.19
C TYR A 111 4.43 -13.42 -8.86
N ILE A 112 3.76 -13.92 -7.81
CA ILE A 112 3.67 -13.28 -6.50
C ILE A 112 4.73 -13.83 -5.54
N LEU A 113 5.46 -12.93 -4.87
CA LEU A 113 6.37 -13.25 -3.76
C LEU A 113 5.58 -13.59 -2.49
N GLY A 114 4.58 -12.77 -2.18
CA GLY A 114 3.71 -12.91 -1.02
C GLY A 114 2.80 -11.71 -0.83
N TYR A 115 2.12 -11.67 0.32
CA TYR A 115 1.11 -10.68 0.67
C TYR A 115 1.54 -9.87 1.89
N THR A 116 1.21 -8.59 1.92
CA THR A 116 1.42 -7.70 3.08
C THR A 116 0.20 -6.81 3.30
N VAL A 117 0.20 -6.05 4.39
CA VAL A 117 -0.78 -4.98 4.60
C VAL A 117 -0.22 -3.69 3.99
N GLY A 118 -1.08 -2.96 3.28
CA GLY A 118 -0.76 -1.65 2.74
C GLY A 118 -1.92 -0.67 2.92
N ASN A 119 -1.59 0.58 3.25
CA ASN A 119 -2.58 1.66 3.30
C ASN A 119 -2.31 2.68 2.19
N ASP A 120 -3.29 2.88 1.31
CA ASP A 120 -3.30 3.95 0.31
C ASP A 120 -3.89 5.23 0.93
N ILE A 121 -3.04 5.98 1.64
CA ILE A 121 -3.45 7.21 2.30
C ILE A 121 -3.66 8.29 1.25
N SER A 122 -4.79 8.98 1.36
CA SER A 122 -5.22 9.94 0.36
C SER A 122 -5.55 11.29 0.99
N SER A 123 -4.92 12.36 0.49
CA SER A 123 -5.36 13.71 0.80
C SER A 123 -6.55 14.08 -0.09
N ARG A 124 -7.77 13.96 0.43
CA ARG A 124 -8.98 14.30 -0.34
C ARG A 124 -9.03 15.76 -0.75
N TRP A 125 -8.40 16.64 0.03
CA TRP A 125 -8.29 18.04 -0.34
C TRP A 125 -7.53 18.24 -1.65
N TRP A 126 -6.41 17.53 -1.84
CA TRP A 126 -5.62 17.58 -3.08
C TRP A 126 -6.18 16.71 -4.20
N GLN A 127 -7.03 15.74 -3.88
CA GLN A 127 -7.56 14.79 -4.87
C GLN A 127 -8.68 15.40 -5.75
N VAL A 128 -9.40 16.40 -5.26
CA VAL A 128 -10.53 16.98 -6.01
C VAL A 128 -10.08 17.53 -7.37
N PRO A 129 -10.93 17.43 -8.42
CA PRO A 129 -10.54 17.76 -9.80
C PRO A 129 -9.94 19.16 -9.97
N GLU A 130 -10.41 20.15 -9.20
CA GLU A 130 -9.96 21.54 -9.29
C GLU A 130 -8.49 21.72 -8.89
N ARG A 131 -7.95 20.80 -8.09
CA ARG A 131 -6.54 20.82 -7.63
C ARG A 131 -5.69 19.75 -8.26
N SER A 132 -6.30 18.61 -8.58
CA SER A 132 -5.61 17.46 -9.15
C SER A 132 -5.61 17.44 -10.68
N ASN A 133 -6.38 18.32 -11.33
CA ASN A 133 -6.71 18.23 -12.75
C ASN A 133 -7.28 16.84 -13.11
N GLY A 134 -8.07 16.26 -12.20
CA GLY A 134 -8.62 14.92 -12.30
C GLY A 134 -7.64 13.77 -12.03
N GLN A 135 -6.38 14.05 -11.67
CA GLN A 135 -5.34 13.04 -11.50
C GLN A 135 -5.09 12.70 -10.02
N PRO A 136 -5.49 11.52 -9.52
CA PRO A 136 -5.44 11.23 -8.09
C PRO A 136 -4.02 11.00 -7.53
N ALA A 137 -3.02 10.86 -8.40
CA ALA A 137 -1.67 10.43 -8.02
C ALA A 137 -1.01 11.35 -7.00
N ALA A 138 -0.96 12.66 -7.26
CA ALA A 138 -0.31 13.62 -6.36
C ALA A 138 -0.89 13.60 -4.94
N ALA A 139 -2.20 13.37 -4.82
CA ALA A 139 -2.90 13.32 -3.54
C ALA A 139 -2.61 12.05 -2.71
N LYS A 140 -2.01 11.03 -3.33
CA LYS A 140 -1.73 9.70 -2.77
C LYS A 140 -0.23 9.39 -2.66
N SER A 141 0.63 10.33 -3.06
CA SER A 141 2.08 10.10 -3.20
C SER A 141 2.93 11.03 -2.35
N PHE A 142 2.37 11.66 -1.32
CA PHE A 142 3.17 12.37 -0.33
C PHE A 142 4.05 11.39 0.45
N ASP A 143 5.18 11.88 0.95
CA ASP A 143 6.07 11.06 1.78
C ASP A 143 5.28 10.42 2.92
N LYS A 144 5.47 9.10 3.10
CA LYS A 144 4.79 8.25 4.09
C LYS A 144 3.31 7.93 3.81
N PHE A 145 2.76 8.23 2.62
CA PHE A 145 1.36 7.91 2.27
C PHE A 145 1.10 6.45 1.84
N ALA A 146 2.15 5.64 1.73
CA ALA A 146 2.05 4.22 1.39
C ALA A 146 2.78 3.33 2.41
N PRO A 147 2.38 3.32 3.70
CA PRO A 147 2.96 2.40 4.67
C PRO A 147 2.64 0.96 4.28
N LEU A 148 3.66 0.10 4.37
CA LEU A 148 3.60 -1.33 4.11
C LEU A 148 4.12 -2.12 5.32
N GLY A 149 3.62 -3.33 5.52
CA GLY A 149 4.17 -4.28 6.49
C GLY A 149 3.14 -4.85 7.47
N PRO A 150 3.57 -5.32 8.65
CA PRO A 150 4.96 -5.38 9.11
C PRO A 150 5.80 -6.48 8.44
N VAL A 151 5.17 -7.44 7.76
CA VAL A 151 5.83 -8.60 7.14
C VAL A 151 5.32 -8.87 5.72
N ILE A 152 6.06 -9.64 4.94
CA ILE A 152 5.56 -10.34 3.76
C ILE A 152 5.17 -11.75 4.18
N THR A 153 3.89 -12.09 4.09
CA THR A 153 3.41 -13.46 4.32
C THR A 153 3.48 -14.24 3.01
N SER A 154 4.11 -15.39 3.06
CA SER A 154 4.27 -16.30 1.91
C SER A 154 2.93 -16.79 1.40
N LYS A 155 2.82 -16.96 0.07
CA LYS A 155 1.63 -17.55 -0.58
C LYS A 155 1.31 -18.97 -0.09
N ARG A 156 2.29 -19.70 0.47
CA ARG A 156 2.04 -21.01 1.10
C ARG A 156 1.10 -20.90 2.31
N LEU A 157 1.18 -19.81 3.06
CA LEU A 157 0.36 -19.57 4.26
C LEU A 157 -0.99 -18.95 3.94
N ILE A 158 -1.16 -18.41 2.72
CA ILE A 158 -2.40 -17.86 2.21
C ILE A 158 -2.67 -18.51 0.84
N PRO A 159 -3.15 -19.76 0.84
CA PRO A 159 -3.40 -20.49 -0.41
C PRO A 159 -4.56 -19.90 -1.23
N ASP A 160 -5.52 -19.24 -0.56
CA ASP A 160 -6.64 -18.55 -1.20
C ASP A 160 -6.72 -17.09 -0.69
N PRO A 161 -6.17 -16.11 -1.43
CA PRO A 161 -6.24 -14.70 -1.07
C PRO A 161 -7.61 -14.07 -1.40
N THR A 162 -8.56 -14.81 -1.97
CA THR A 162 -9.88 -14.29 -2.36
C THR A 162 -10.87 -14.30 -1.20
N ARG A 163 -10.54 -14.89 -0.05
CA ARG A 163 -11.43 -15.04 1.12
C ARG A 163 -10.83 -14.57 2.44
N LEU A 164 -10.09 -13.47 2.42
CA LEU A 164 -9.51 -12.86 3.60
C LEU A 164 -10.44 -11.81 4.19
N ARG A 165 -10.53 -11.70 5.52
CA ARG A 165 -11.12 -10.52 6.16
C ARG A 165 -10.09 -9.40 6.25
N VAL A 166 -10.59 -8.19 6.05
CA VAL A 166 -9.84 -6.94 6.13
C VAL A 166 -10.55 -6.02 7.10
N SER A 167 -9.81 -5.44 8.05
CA SER A 167 -10.34 -4.56 9.07
C SER A 167 -9.43 -3.37 9.30
N THR A 168 -10.02 -2.21 9.58
CA THR A 168 -9.28 -0.98 9.89
C THR A 168 -9.89 -0.29 11.08
N ARG A 169 -9.06 0.18 11.99
CA ARG A 169 -9.49 0.95 13.16
C ARG A 169 -8.75 2.27 13.23
N VAL A 170 -9.41 3.28 13.77
CA VAL A 170 -8.80 4.56 14.12
C VAL A 170 -8.99 4.74 15.62
N ASN A 171 -7.89 4.80 16.36
CA ASN A 171 -7.91 4.89 17.83
C ASN A 171 -8.74 3.76 18.48
N GLY A 172 -8.61 2.53 17.97
CA GLY A 172 -9.37 1.36 18.43
C GLY A 172 -10.82 1.27 17.92
N GLU A 173 -11.37 2.32 17.32
CA GLU A 173 -12.71 2.31 16.73
C GLU A 173 -12.67 1.72 15.32
N ARG A 174 -13.37 0.60 15.08
CA ARG A 174 -13.43 -0.01 13.75
C ARG A 174 -14.16 0.88 12.76
N ARG A 175 -13.45 1.27 11.70
CA ARG A 175 -13.95 2.10 10.59
C ARG A 175 -14.28 1.28 9.37
N GLN A 176 -13.50 0.24 9.11
CA GLN A 176 -13.66 -0.59 7.92
C GLN A 176 -13.67 -2.06 8.33
N TYR A 177 -14.51 -2.84 7.66
CA TYR A 177 -14.59 -4.28 7.82
C TYR A 177 -15.23 -4.89 6.56
N SER A 178 -14.50 -5.72 5.85
CA SER A 178 -15.02 -6.44 4.68
C SER A 178 -14.21 -7.72 4.42
N GLY A 179 -14.56 -8.41 3.35
CA GLY A 179 -13.81 -9.54 2.82
C GLY A 179 -13.28 -9.27 1.41
N THR A 180 -12.18 -9.92 1.03
CA THR A 180 -11.65 -9.85 -0.35
C THR A 180 -12.58 -10.48 -1.38
N GLU A 181 -13.57 -11.27 -0.96
CA GLU A 181 -14.62 -11.78 -1.86
C GLU A 181 -15.53 -10.67 -2.42
N ASP A 182 -15.46 -9.48 -1.81
CA ASP A 182 -16.16 -8.29 -2.27
C ASP A 182 -15.43 -7.58 -3.41
N TRP A 183 -14.28 -8.09 -3.88
CA TRP A 183 -13.59 -7.52 -5.04
C TRP A 183 -14.48 -7.48 -6.30
N ILE A 184 -14.30 -6.43 -7.10
CA ILE A 184 -14.86 -6.32 -8.45
C ILE A 184 -13.93 -7.02 -9.45
N PHE A 185 -12.64 -6.72 -9.37
CA PHE A 185 -11.58 -7.38 -10.11
C PHE A 185 -10.68 -8.13 -9.13
N ASP A 186 -10.66 -9.46 -9.23
CA ASP A 186 -9.77 -10.26 -8.40
C ASP A 186 -8.29 -10.03 -8.75
N LEU A 187 -7.40 -10.44 -7.85
CA LEU A 187 -5.96 -10.24 -7.99
C LEU A 187 -5.39 -10.89 -9.26
N GLY A 188 -5.91 -12.04 -9.70
CA GLY A 188 -5.46 -12.70 -10.92
C GLY A 188 -5.77 -11.86 -12.16
N LEU A 189 -6.99 -11.32 -12.22
CA LEU A 189 -7.41 -10.40 -13.27
C LEU A 189 -6.61 -9.10 -13.25
N LEU A 190 -6.31 -8.55 -12.06
CA LEU A 190 -5.47 -7.36 -11.93
C LEU A 190 -4.05 -7.59 -12.48
N ILE A 191 -3.40 -8.70 -12.14
CA ILE A 191 -2.06 -9.03 -12.65
C ILE A 191 -2.08 -9.15 -14.17
N ARG A 192 -3.03 -9.91 -14.73
CA ARG A 192 -3.19 -10.02 -16.18
C ARG A 192 -3.39 -8.66 -16.82
N HIS A 193 -4.32 -7.86 -16.30
CA HIS A 193 -4.61 -6.53 -16.81
C HIS A 193 -3.39 -5.61 -16.79
N LEU A 194 -2.73 -5.47 -15.64
CA LEU A 194 -1.60 -4.56 -15.48
C LEU A 194 -0.37 -5.00 -16.27
N SER A 195 -0.23 -6.31 -16.53
CA SER A 195 0.87 -6.84 -17.34
C SER A 195 0.68 -6.62 -18.85
N ARG A 196 -0.50 -6.19 -19.32
CA ARG A 196 -0.77 -5.96 -20.74
C ARG A 196 0.02 -4.77 -21.27
N GLY A 197 0.97 -5.05 -22.15
CA GLY A 197 1.85 -4.04 -22.75
C GLY A 197 2.91 -3.48 -21.80
N THR A 198 2.82 -3.72 -20.49
CA THR A 198 3.71 -3.19 -19.46
C THR A 198 4.32 -4.31 -18.62
N THR A 199 5.64 -4.30 -18.43
CA THR A 199 6.28 -5.25 -17.52
C THR A 199 5.95 -4.90 -16.08
N LEU A 200 5.32 -5.81 -15.36
CA LEU A 200 5.26 -5.81 -13.91
C LEU A 200 6.63 -6.24 -13.39
N ARG A 201 7.34 -5.34 -12.70
CA ARG A 201 8.69 -5.61 -12.21
C ARG A 201 8.63 -6.34 -10.88
N LYS A 202 9.57 -7.25 -10.65
CA LYS A 202 9.82 -7.83 -9.33
C LYS A 202 10.02 -6.71 -8.29
N GLY A 203 9.40 -6.89 -7.14
CA GLY A 203 9.32 -5.89 -6.07
C GLY A 203 8.24 -4.83 -6.25
N SER A 204 7.57 -4.77 -7.41
CA SER A 204 6.37 -3.92 -7.54
C SER A 204 5.28 -4.38 -6.59
N VAL A 205 4.50 -3.41 -6.15
CA VAL A 205 3.44 -3.58 -5.15
C VAL A 205 2.11 -3.32 -5.82
N ILE A 206 1.16 -4.25 -5.68
CA ILE A 206 -0.23 -4.06 -6.11
C ILE A 206 -1.07 -3.90 -4.85
N MET A 207 -1.57 -2.69 -4.62
CA MET A 207 -2.61 -2.43 -3.62
C MET A 207 -3.95 -2.65 -4.34
N THR A 208 -4.74 -3.63 -3.88
CA THR A 208 -5.86 -4.22 -4.63
C THR A 208 -7.16 -3.40 -4.59
N GLY A 209 -7.12 -2.17 -4.12
CA GLY A 209 -8.31 -1.46 -3.70
C GLY A 209 -8.79 -1.93 -2.34
N THR A 210 -9.91 -1.35 -1.93
CA THR A 210 -10.00 -0.84 -0.56
C THR A 210 -11.48 -0.94 -0.12
N PRO A 211 -11.93 -1.44 1.06
CA PRO A 211 -13.37 -1.60 1.36
C PRO A 211 -14.07 -0.30 1.80
N SER A 212 -15.41 -0.33 1.98
CA SER A 212 -16.17 0.84 2.48
C SER A 212 -15.74 1.27 3.90
N GLY A 213 -16.11 2.50 4.29
CA GLY A 213 -15.92 2.99 5.67
C GLY A 213 -14.84 4.06 5.83
N VAL A 214 -14.42 4.73 4.75
CA VAL A 214 -13.49 5.84 4.86
C VAL A 214 -14.13 7.15 5.25
N GLY A 215 -13.42 7.88 6.10
CA GLY A 215 -13.88 9.11 6.70
C GLY A 215 -14.39 10.19 5.74
N TYR A 216 -13.88 10.29 4.50
CA TYR A 216 -14.41 11.22 3.48
C TYR A 216 -15.89 11.00 3.15
N PHE A 217 -16.34 9.79 3.35
CA PHE A 217 -17.59 9.28 2.87
C PHE A 217 -18.58 9.02 4.03
N MET A 218 -18.08 9.03 5.26
CA MET A 218 -18.88 9.02 6.47
C MET A 218 -19.73 10.30 6.61
N LYS A 219 -20.83 10.17 7.37
CA LYS A 219 -21.70 11.29 7.77
C LYS A 219 -21.78 11.36 9.31
N PRO A 220 -21.20 12.38 9.96
CA PRO A 220 -20.35 13.43 9.38
C PRO A 220 -19.02 12.88 8.85
N GLN A 221 -18.39 13.64 7.95
CA GLN A 221 -17.06 13.27 7.46
C GLN A 221 -16.07 13.26 8.62
N THR A 222 -15.17 12.29 8.60
CA THR A 222 -14.09 12.17 9.60
C THR A 222 -12.74 12.14 8.91
N TRP A 223 -11.73 12.64 9.60
CA TRP A 223 -10.38 12.81 9.05
C TRP A 223 -9.37 12.32 10.07
N LEU A 224 -8.29 11.70 9.57
CA LEU A 224 -7.13 11.42 10.40
C LEU A 224 -6.50 12.74 10.85
N LYS A 225 -6.20 12.81 12.14
CA LYS A 225 -5.54 13.92 12.80
C LYS A 225 -4.16 13.50 13.28
N HIS A 226 -3.34 14.50 13.59
CA HIS A 226 -2.09 14.26 14.28
C HIS A 226 -2.33 13.49 15.59
N GLY A 227 -1.56 12.42 15.81
CA GLY A 227 -1.68 11.56 16.99
C GLY A 227 -2.67 10.41 16.85
N ASP A 228 -3.47 10.37 15.79
CA ASP A 228 -4.34 9.22 15.54
C ASP A 228 -3.53 7.95 15.23
N ILE A 229 -4.04 6.83 15.69
CA ILE A 229 -3.49 5.49 15.48
C ILE A 229 -4.38 4.78 14.45
N LEU A 230 -3.82 4.41 13.29
CA LEU A 230 -4.54 3.79 12.18
C LEU A 230 -4.19 2.31 12.05
N GLU A 231 -4.92 1.43 12.72
CA GLU A 231 -4.63 0.00 12.75
C GLU A 231 -5.23 -0.70 11.55
N THR A 232 -4.51 -1.65 10.95
CA THR A 232 -5.00 -2.41 9.80
C THR A 232 -4.66 -3.88 9.94
N GLU A 233 -5.68 -4.72 9.80
CA GLU A 233 -5.61 -6.16 10.03
C GLU A 233 -6.10 -6.88 8.77
N ILE A 234 -5.35 -7.90 8.35
CA ILE A 234 -5.73 -8.82 7.29
C ILE A 234 -5.50 -10.23 7.79
N ASP A 235 -6.52 -11.08 7.70
CA ASP A 235 -6.46 -12.48 8.12
C ASP A 235 -5.24 -13.20 7.50
N GLY A 236 -4.57 -14.00 8.31
CA GLY A 236 -3.39 -14.76 7.88
C GLY A 236 -2.12 -13.93 7.71
N ILE A 237 -2.18 -12.58 7.67
CA ILE A 237 -0.99 -11.71 7.60
C ILE A 237 -0.62 -11.17 8.98
N VAL A 238 -1.55 -10.48 9.63
CA VAL A 238 -1.39 -9.84 10.95
C VAL A 238 -2.42 -10.43 11.90
N THR A 239 -2.01 -10.78 13.12
CA THR A 239 -2.92 -11.23 14.18
C THR A 239 -3.75 -10.05 14.70
N PRO A 240 -5.05 -10.24 15.00
CA PRO A 240 -5.87 -9.17 15.54
C PRO A 240 -5.26 -8.67 16.85
N ILE A 241 -5.25 -7.36 17.05
CA ILE A 241 -4.47 -6.57 18.02
C ILE A 241 -3.24 -5.94 17.34
N GLU A 242 -3.43 -4.85 16.61
CA GLU A 242 -2.38 -3.86 16.32
C GLU A 242 -2.65 -2.52 17.01
N ARG A 243 -1.59 -1.69 17.10
CA ARG A 243 -1.55 -0.21 17.19
C ARG A 243 -0.57 0.32 16.14
N LEU A 244 -1.02 0.82 14.99
CA LEU A 244 -0.09 1.48 14.04
C LEU A 244 -0.03 2.99 14.33
N PHE A 245 1.11 3.47 14.80
CA PHE A 245 1.36 4.89 14.96
C PHE A 245 1.60 5.54 13.61
N MET A 246 0.73 6.45 13.20
CA MET A 246 1.00 7.35 12.10
C MET A 246 0.89 8.80 12.55
N VAL A 247 2.05 9.43 12.73
CA VAL A 247 2.13 10.88 12.92
C VAL A 247 1.96 11.56 11.55
N ILE A 248 0.74 12.00 11.23
CA ILE A 248 0.54 12.99 10.18
C ILE A 248 0.90 14.36 10.77
N LEU A 249 1.95 14.99 10.25
CA LEU A 249 2.22 16.41 10.49
C LEU A 249 1.37 17.19 9.49
N TYR A 250 0.34 17.90 9.96
CA TYR A 250 -0.27 18.97 9.17
C TYR A 250 0.49 20.27 9.44
N ALA A 251 1.01 20.89 8.39
CA ALA A 251 1.23 22.33 8.40
C ALA A 251 -0.15 22.97 8.18
N THR A 252 -0.85 23.32 9.26
CA THR A 252 -1.96 24.25 9.16
C THR A 252 -1.38 25.65 8.98
N ASN A 253 -1.72 26.33 7.89
CA ASN A 253 -1.78 27.78 7.91
C ASN A 253 -3.12 28.26 7.35
N SER A 254 -3.90 28.83 8.28
CA SER A 254 -4.86 29.93 8.15
C SER A 254 -6.04 29.80 7.18
N THR A 255 -7.24 29.75 7.79
CA THR A 255 -8.46 30.51 7.45
C THR A 255 -8.88 30.63 5.98
N LYS A 256 -9.95 29.91 5.60
CA LYS A 256 -11.27 30.48 5.26
C LYS A 256 -12.26 29.37 4.88
N SER A 257 -13.44 29.46 5.47
CA SER A 257 -14.65 28.73 5.12
C SER A 257 -15.08 29.03 3.68
N VAL A 258 -15.35 27.99 2.89
CA VAL A 258 -16.19 28.09 1.67
C VAL A 258 -17.04 26.83 1.56
N LEU A 259 -18.35 27.02 1.68
CA LEU A 259 -19.41 26.07 1.34
C LEU A 259 -19.46 25.96 -0.19
N LEU A 260 -19.48 24.74 -0.75
CA LEU A 260 -20.04 24.50 -2.07
C LEU A 260 -20.79 23.15 -2.11
N SER A 261 -22.08 23.26 -2.37
CA SER A 261 -22.98 22.18 -2.77
C SER A 261 -22.75 21.81 -4.23
N SER A 262 -22.68 20.53 -4.55
CA SER A 262 -23.38 19.95 -5.72
C SER A 262 -23.19 18.43 -5.73
N GLY A 263 -24.29 17.73 -5.99
CA GLY A 263 -24.28 16.28 -6.15
C GLY A 263 -23.57 15.89 -7.44
N ALA A 264 -22.70 14.90 -7.36
CA ALA A 264 -22.10 14.22 -8.52
C ALA A 264 -22.66 12.78 -8.60
N PRO A 265 -22.98 12.27 -9.81
CA PRO A 265 -23.42 10.89 -10.00
C PRO A 265 -22.26 9.90 -9.81
N LEU A 266 -22.61 8.65 -9.49
CA LEU A 266 -21.68 7.53 -9.28
C LEU A 266 -20.76 7.34 -10.51
N GLN A 267 -19.44 7.34 -10.29
CA GLN A 267 -18.43 7.03 -11.32
C GLN A 267 -18.27 5.51 -11.52
N GLU A 268 -18.08 5.09 -12.77
CA GLU A 268 -17.76 3.72 -13.15
C GLU A 268 -16.42 3.26 -12.55
N ALA A 269 -16.34 1.99 -12.14
CA ALA A 269 -15.09 1.38 -11.68
C ALA A 269 -14.03 1.47 -12.79
N SER A 270 -12.89 2.10 -12.51
CA SER A 270 -11.78 2.23 -13.47
C SER A 270 -10.47 1.82 -12.85
N ILE A 271 -9.68 1.02 -13.58
CA ILE A 271 -8.31 0.69 -13.20
C ILE A 271 -7.44 1.89 -13.58
N SER A 272 -7.27 2.82 -12.64
CA SER A 272 -6.35 3.94 -12.80
C SER A 272 -4.96 3.53 -12.31
N THR A 273 -3.99 3.46 -13.21
CA THR A 273 -2.58 3.22 -12.81
C THR A 273 -1.99 4.50 -12.22
N CYS A 274 -1.78 4.52 -10.90
CA CYS A 274 -1.01 5.57 -10.24
C CYS A 274 0.48 5.33 -10.45
N LEU A 275 1.04 5.78 -11.57
CA LEU A 275 2.46 5.58 -11.88
C LEU A 275 3.33 6.57 -11.08
N VAL A 276 3.72 6.19 -9.86
CA VAL A 276 4.74 6.94 -9.10
C VAL A 276 6.13 6.55 -9.62
N ARG A 277 6.58 7.18 -10.70
CA ARG A 277 8.01 7.16 -11.07
C ARG A 277 8.73 8.23 -10.27
N ARG A 278 9.81 7.86 -9.59
CA ARG A 278 10.84 8.83 -9.21
C ARG A 278 11.41 9.41 -10.51
N LEU A 279 10.92 10.58 -10.90
CA LEU A 279 11.54 11.37 -11.96
C LEU A 279 12.77 12.04 -11.33
N ASP A 280 13.95 11.44 -11.50
CA ASP A 280 15.21 12.15 -11.28
C ASP A 280 15.37 13.20 -12.39
N TYR A 281 14.68 14.34 -12.25
CA TYR A 281 14.99 15.54 -13.03
C TYR A 281 16.13 16.29 -12.35
N GLY A 282 17.36 15.97 -12.76
CA GLY A 282 18.55 16.78 -12.53
C GLY A 282 18.55 18.10 -13.32
N LEU A 283 17.48 18.91 -13.20
CA LEU A 283 17.39 20.23 -13.82
C LEU A 283 16.89 21.24 -12.79
N ARG A 284 17.83 21.99 -12.19
CA ARG A 284 17.53 23.25 -11.52
C ARG A 284 16.98 24.22 -12.57
N ARG A 285 15.67 24.43 -12.60
CA ARG A 285 15.08 25.63 -13.19
C ARG A 285 14.20 26.29 -12.15
N GLN A 286 14.55 27.52 -11.80
CA GLN A 286 13.74 28.41 -10.99
C GLN A 286 12.37 28.59 -11.68
N PHE A 287 11.30 28.21 -10.99
CA PHE A 287 9.95 28.58 -11.41
C PHE A 287 9.77 30.09 -11.19
N ARG A 288 9.68 30.87 -12.26
CA ARG A 288 9.03 32.18 -12.22
C ARG A 288 7.53 32.00 -12.48
N PRO A 289 6.65 32.74 -11.80
CA PRO A 289 5.23 32.71 -12.09
C PRO A 289 4.98 33.23 -13.51
N ILE A 290 4.22 32.46 -14.30
CA ILE A 290 3.68 32.92 -15.57
C ILE A 290 2.48 33.81 -15.22
N SER A 291 2.71 35.11 -15.17
CA SER A 291 1.66 36.10 -15.33
C SER A 291 1.45 36.35 -16.82
N ASP A 292 0.18 36.47 -17.19
CA ASP A 292 -0.40 36.87 -18.46
C ASP A 292 -0.79 35.78 -19.47
N ARG A 293 -2.09 35.83 -19.78
CA ARG A 293 -2.86 35.02 -20.70
C ARG A 293 -2.38 35.26 -22.12
N GLY A 294 -1.79 34.23 -22.74
CA GLY A 294 -1.62 34.15 -24.19
C GLY A 294 -2.48 33.03 -24.73
N THR A 295 -3.51 33.36 -25.51
CA THR A 295 -4.32 32.43 -26.29
C THR A 295 -3.44 31.65 -27.26
N TYR A 296 -3.36 30.32 -27.12
CA TYR A 296 -2.82 29.46 -28.17
C TYR A 296 -3.91 29.26 -29.24
N LYS A 297 -3.63 29.72 -30.46
CA LYS A 297 -4.35 29.30 -31.67
C LYS A 297 -3.59 28.12 -32.27
N GLU A 298 -4.33 27.08 -32.65
CA GLU A 298 -3.84 25.92 -33.40
C GLU A 298 -3.29 26.35 -34.77
N GLN A 299 -2.12 25.80 -35.12
CA GLN A 299 -1.69 25.48 -36.48
C GLN A 299 -0.97 24.14 -36.44
#